data_AF-A0A7S0JRP8-F1
#
_entry.id   AF-A0A7S0JRP8-F1
#
_cell.length_a   1.000
_cell.length_b   1.000
_cell.length_c   1.000
_cell.angle_alpha   90.00
_cell.angle_beta   90.00
_cell.angle_gamma   90.00
#
_symmetry.space_group_name_H-M   'P 1'
#
loop_
_entity.id
_entity.type
_entity.pdbx_description
1 polymer ?
#
loop_
_entity_poly.entity_id
_entity_poly.type
_entity_poly.pdbx_seq_one_letter_code
_entity_poly.pdbx_strand_id
1 'polypeptide(L)'
;VVSAQRSAAWSEVARRLAHEIKNPLTPIQLSAERLQHKLEAKLEGTDQAMLVRSVATIVNQVQAMKQLVNEFRDYARLPSAQLKPLDLNALIQEVLSLYAEPQENGRLVADL
;
A
#
# COMPACT_ATOMS: atom_id res chain seq x y z
N VAL A 1 -6.05 -21.65 -11.06
CA VAL A 1 -5.31 -22.08 -9.84
C VAL A 1 -3.90 -21.49 -9.77
N VAL A 2 -3.08 -21.58 -10.83
CA VAL A 2 -1.71 -21.00 -10.87
C VAL A 2 -1.66 -19.48 -10.67
N SER A 3 -2.60 -18.72 -11.24
CA SER A 3 -2.69 -17.25 -11.07
C SER A 3 -2.99 -16.81 -9.63
N ALA A 4 -3.86 -17.56 -8.93
CA ALA A 4 -4.25 -17.24 -7.56
C ALA A 4 -3.11 -17.52 -6.55
N GLN A 5 -2.39 -18.63 -6.72
CA GLN A 5 -1.21 -18.93 -5.88
C GLN A 5 -0.06 -17.94 -6.12
N ARG A 6 0.18 -17.51 -7.36
CA ARG A 6 1.18 -16.49 -7.67
C ARG A 6 0.86 -15.14 -7.03
N SER A 7 -0.42 -14.74 -7.04
CA SER A 7 -0.88 -13.49 -6.43
C SER A 7 -0.77 -13.52 -4.89
N ALA A 8 -1.07 -14.66 -4.26
CA ALA A 8 -0.91 -14.86 -2.83
C ALA A 8 0.56 -14.79 -2.39
N ALA A 9 1.48 -15.45 -3.13
CA ALA A 9 2.91 -15.39 -2.85
C ALA A 9 3.46 -13.96 -2.97
N TRP A 10 3.00 -13.19 -3.96
CA TRP A 10 3.42 -11.80 -4.15
C TRP A 10 2.93 -10.87 -3.03
N SER A 11 1.75 -11.12 -2.48
CA SER A 11 1.21 -10.38 -1.33
C SER A 11 2.06 -10.59 -0.07
N GLU A 12 2.55 -11.81 0.15
CA GLU A 12 3.44 -12.12 1.27
C GLU A 12 4.82 -11.47 1.11
N VAL A 13 5.39 -11.51 -0.11
CA VAL A 13 6.64 -10.82 -0.42
C VAL A 13 6.51 -9.31 -0.19
N ALA A 14 5.43 -8.69 -0.64
CA ALA A 14 5.17 -7.26 -0.43
C ALA A 14 5.04 -6.91 1.06
N ARG A 15 4.33 -7.74 1.84
CA ARG A 15 4.23 -7.58 3.30
C ARG A 15 5.59 -7.66 3.98
N ARG A 16 6.39 -8.68 3.64
CA ARG A 16 7.72 -8.87 4.23
C ARG A 16 8.65 -7.73 3.89
N LEU A 17 8.70 -7.29 2.63
CA LEU A 17 9.47 -6.12 2.22
C LEU A 17 9.03 -4.86 2.97
N ALA A 18 7.73 -4.64 3.15
CA ALA A 18 7.23 -3.51 3.93
C ALA A 18 7.70 -3.56 5.40
N HIS A 19 7.76 -4.74 6.01
CA HIS A 19 8.32 -4.90 7.34
C HIS A 19 9.84 -4.66 7.36
N GLU A 20 10.57 -5.23 6.41
CA GLU A 20 12.03 -5.09 6.33
C GLU A 20 12.46 -3.63 6.08
N ILE A 21 11.67 -2.84 5.33
CA ILE A 21 11.92 -1.40 5.14
C ILE A 21 11.58 -0.61 6.41
N LYS A 22 10.50 -0.94 7.14
CA LYS A 22 10.16 -0.24 8.39
C LYS A 22 11.19 -0.41 9.49
N ASN A 23 11.85 -1.57 9.54
CA ASN A 23 12.81 -1.91 10.59
C ASN A 23 13.99 -0.94 10.72
N PRO A 24 14.70 -0.53 9.65
CA PRO A 24 15.78 0.46 9.74
C PRO A 24 15.29 1.89 10.02
N LEU A 25 14.03 2.22 9.73
CA LEU A 25 13.53 3.60 9.87
C LEU A 25 13.49 4.09 11.31
N THR A 26 13.07 3.25 12.24
CA THR A 26 12.98 3.63 13.66
C THR A 26 14.37 3.89 14.27
N PRO A 27 15.38 3.01 14.10
CA PRO A 27 16.75 3.31 14.52
C PRO A 27 17.36 4.54 13.85
N ILE A 28 17.06 4.81 12.56
CA ILE A 28 17.54 6.02 11.87
C ILE A 28 16.98 7.29 12.54
N GLN A 29 15.66 7.31 12.78
CA GLN A 29 15.00 8.41 13.47
C GLN A 29 15.58 8.61 14.88
N LEU A 30 15.64 7.55 15.68
CA LEU A 30 16.20 7.59 17.05
C LEU A 30 17.65 8.05 17.06
N SER A 31 18.46 7.65 16.08
CA SER A 31 19.85 8.08 15.99
C SER A 31 19.96 9.58 15.71
N ALA A 32 19.10 10.12 14.83
CA ALA A 32 19.05 11.55 14.54
C ALA A 32 18.58 12.37 15.76
N GLU A 33 17.50 11.93 16.42
CA GLU A 33 16.98 12.56 17.65
C GLU A 33 18.02 12.52 18.79
N ARG A 34 18.74 11.39 18.95
CA ARG A 34 19.84 11.28 19.92
C ARG A 34 21.01 12.21 19.62
N LEU A 35 21.37 12.38 18.34
CA LEU A 35 22.41 13.33 17.94
C LEU A 35 21.99 14.76 18.30
N GLN A 36 20.74 15.13 18.00
CA GLN A 36 20.20 16.43 18.38
C GLN A 36 20.29 16.64 19.90
N HIS A 37 19.70 15.73 20.68
CA HIS A 37 19.67 15.83 22.14
C HIS A 37 21.08 15.95 22.76
N LYS A 38 22.09 15.28 22.20
CA LYS A 38 23.46 15.30 22.73
C LYS A 38 24.26 16.55 22.35
N LEU A 39 23.97 17.16 21.20
CA LEU A 39 24.80 18.21 20.59
C LEU A 39 24.14 19.59 20.58
N GLU A 40 22.81 19.68 20.65
CA GLU A 40 22.08 20.94 20.52
C GLU A 40 22.48 21.96 21.59
N ALA A 41 22.66 21.54 22.84
CA ALA A 41 23.14 22.40 23.93
C ALA A 41 24.65 22.70 23.88
N LYS A 42 25.40 22.08 22.96
CA LYS A 42 26.86 22.24 22.82
C LYS A 42 27.27 23.07 21.60
N LEU A 43 26.31 23.42 20.76
CA LEU A 43 26.52 24.20 19.55
C LEU A 43 25.80 25.54 19.71
N GLU A 44 26.29 26.56 19.02
CA GLU A 44 25.71 27.90 19.02
C GLU A 44 25.55 28.41 17.58
N GLY A 45 24.69 29.42 17.41
CA GLY A 45 24.52 30.14 16.16
C GLY A 45 24.18 29.23 14.96
N THR A 46 25.01 29.31 13.92
CA THR A 46 24.78 28.62 12.64
C THR A 46 24.84 27.10 12.75
N ASP A 47 25.73 26.58 13.59
CA ASP A 47 25.95 25.14 13.71
C ASP A 47 24.79 24.46 14.44
N GLN A 48 24.27 25.11 15.48
CA GLN A 48 23.06 24.66 16.18
C GLN A 48 21.85 24.67 15.24
N ALA A 49 21.65 25.75 14.49
CA ALA A 49 20.56 25.85 13.51
C ALA A 49 20.68 24.81 12.39
N MET A 50 21.90 24.49 11.95
CA MET A 50 22.17 23.45 10.96
C MET A 50 21.83 22.05 11.50
N LEU A 51 22.19 21.76 12.75
CA LEU A 51 21.87 20.49 13.42
C LEU A 51 20.35 20.29 13.49
N VAL A 52 19.63 21.26 14.05
CA VAL A 52 18.17 21.20 14.20
C VAL A 52 17.48 20.99 12.85
N ARG A 53 17.89 21.75 11.83
CA ARG A 53 17.32 21.63 10.47
C ARG A 53 17.61 20.27 9.82
N SER A 54 18.82 19.75 10.00
CA SER A 54 19.22 18.45 9.46
C SER A 54 18.44 17.31 10.11
N VAL A 55 18.30 17.34 11.44
CA VAL A 55 17.53 16.33 12.18
C VAL A 55 16.05 16.38 11.80
N ALA A 56 15.46 17.58 11.73
CA ALA A 56 14.08 17.74 11.26
C ALA A 56 13.88 17.18 9.85
N THR A 57 14.84 17.39 8.94
CA THR A 57 14.80 16.84 7.58
C THR A 57 14.83 15.31 7.59
N ILE A 58 15.71 14.70 8.39
CA ILE A 58 15.81 13.23 8.52
C ILE A 58 14.50 12.66 9.08
N VAL A 59 13.96 13.26 10.15
CA VAL A 59 12.69 12.82 10.76
C VAL A 59 11.56 12.88 9.74
N ASN A 60 11.42 14.00 9.02
CA ASN A 60 10.39 14.17 7.99
C ASN A 60 10.51 13.13 6.87
N GLN A 61 11.73 12.83 6.40
CA GLN A 61 11.92 11.81 5.37
C GLN A 61 11.65 10.39 5.85
N VAL A 62 12.02 10.08 7.10
CA VAL A 62 11.65 8.80 7.72
C VAL A 62 10.13 8.66 7.80
N GLN A 63 9.40 9.72 8.17
CA GLN A 63 7.93 9.68 8.23
C GLN A 63 7.30 9.51 6.85
N ALA A 64 7.78 10.25 5.83
CA ALA A 64 7.33 10.08 4.46
C ALA A 64 7.54 8.64 3.96
N MET A 65 8.69 8.03 4.29
CA MET A 65 8.98 6.65 3.92
C MET A 65 8.10 5.64 4.67
N LYS A 66 7.80 5.87 5.97
CA LYS A 66 6.82 5.06 6.72
C LYS A 66 5.45 5.10 6.06
N GLN A 67 5.01 6.29 5.60
CA GLN A 67 3.74 6.47 4.91
C GLN A 67 3.70 5.72 3.58
N LEU A 68 4.70 5.91 2.71
CA LEU A 68 4.79 5.20 1.42
C LEU A 68 4.79 3.68 1.59
N VAL A 69 5.50 3.16 2.60
CA VAL A 69 5.53 1.71 2.87
C VAL A 69 4.19 1.20 3.39
N ASN A 70 3.44 2.01 4.14
CA ASN A 70 2.07 1.68 4.56
C ASN A 70 1.13 1.66 3.36
N GLU A 71 1.18 2.67 2.51
CA GLU A 71 0.35 2.77 1.30
C GLU A 71 0.65 1.64 0.31
N PHE A 72 1.91 1.27 0.13
CA PHE A 72 2.32 0.13 -0.69
C PHE A 72 1.74 -1.20 -0.18
N ARG A 73 1.74 -1.41 1.15
CA ARG A 73 1.12 -2.58 1.77
C ARG A 73 -0.39 -2.62 1.52
N ASP A 74 -1.05 -1.47 1.55
CA ASP A 74 -2.50 -1.37 1.38
C ASP A 74 -2.90 -1.52 -0.11
N TYR A 75 -2.06 -1.08 -1.06
CA TYR A 75 -2.22 -1.36 -2.50
C TYR A 75 -1.98 -2.83 -2.84
N ALA A 76 -1.10 -3.51 -2.11
CA ALA A 76 -0.88 -4.96 -2.24
C ALA A 76 -2.02 -5.81 -1.64
N ARG A 77 -2.99 -5.21 -0.94
CA ARG A 77 -4.22 -5.91 -0.51
C ARG A 77 -5.22 -5.97 -1.67
N LEU A 78 -4.98 -6.85 -2.65
CA LEU A 78 -6.13 -7.46 -3.32
C LEU A 78 -6.83 -8.33 -2.26
N PRO A 79 -8.10 -8.08 -1.89
CA PRO A 79 -8.81 -9.00 -1.01
C PRO A 79 -8.75 -10.39 -1.62
N SER A 80 -8.42 -11.39 -0.80
CA SER A 80 -8.38 -12.78 -1.25
C SER A 80 -9.71 -13.12 -1.90
N ALA A 81 -9.68 -13.61 -3.15
CA ALA A 81 -10.90 -13.98 -3.86
C ALA A 81 -11.67 -15.02 -3.02
N GLN A 82 -12.86 -14.64 -2.55
CA GLN A 82 -13.75 -15.56 -1.85
C GLN A 82 -14.46 -16.41 -2.89
N LEU A 83 -13.97 -17.61 -3.14
CA LEU A 83 -14.64 -18.57 -4.02
C LEU A 83 -15.95 -19.00 -3.35
N LYS A 84 -17.06 -18.70 -4.01
CA LYS A 84 -18.41 -19.14 -3.63
C LYS A 84 -19.08 -19.74 -4.86
N PRO A 85 -20.00 -20.72 -4.68
CA PRO A 85 -20.86 -21.17 -5.76
C PRO A 85 -21.56 -19.95 -6.38
N LEU A 86 -21.48 -19.84 -7.71
CA LEU A 86 -22.02 -18.73 -8.48
C LEU A 86 -22.88 -19.30 -9.60
N ASP A 87 -24.12 -18.85 -9.67
CA ASP A 87 -24.97 -19.14 -10.82
C ASP A 87 -24.56 -18.21 -11.98
N LEU A 88 -23.90 -18.79 -12.97
CA LEU A 88 -23.42 -18.07 -14.14
C LEU A 88 -24.57 -17.45 -14.94
N ASN A 89 -25.73 -18.13 -15.02
CA ASN A 89 -26.86 -17.62 -15.77
C ASN A 89 -27.45 -16.37 -15.10
N ALA A 90 -27.55 -16.39 -13.77
CA ALA A 90 -28.01 -15.24 -13.00
C ALA A 90 -27.07 -14.03 -13.15
N LEU A 91 -25.75 -14.26 -13.07
CA LEU A 91 -24.76 -13.19 -13.26
C LEU A 91 -24.82 -12.59 -14.67
N ILE A 92 -24.95 -13.43 -15.71
CA ILE A 92 -25.06 -12.97 -17.10
C ILE A 92 -26.31 -12.11 -17.27
N GLN A 93 -27.45 -12.52 -16.72
CA GLN A 93 -28.69 -11.72 -16.77
C GLN A 93 -28.55 -10.37 -16.05
N GLU A 94 -27.91 -10.35 -14.88
CA GLU A 94 -27.65 -9.12 -14.13
C GLU A 94 -26.78 -8.14 -14.93
N VAL A 95 -25.69 -8.64 -15.52
CA VAL A 95 -24.82 -7.82 -16.38
C VAL A 95 -25.56 -7.33 -17.62
N LEU A 96 -26.33 -8.21 -18.29
CA LEU A 96 -27.13 -7.80 -19.43
C LEU A 96 -28.16 -6.72 -19.05
N SER A 97 -28.75 -6.78 -17.86
CA SER A 97 -29.70 -5.76 -17.39
C SER A 97 -29.07 -4.37 -17.18
N LEU A 98 -27.76 -4.32 -16.90
CA LEU A 98 -27.01 -3.06 -16.74
C LEU A 98 -26.63 -2.40 -18.08
N TYR A 99 -26.55 -3.18 -19.17
CA TYR A 99 -26.07 -2.72 -20.47
C TYR A 99 -27.09 -2.85 -21.62
N ALA A 100 -28.18 -3.58 -21.42
CA ALA A 100 -29.25 -3.67 -22.40
C ALA A 100 -30.11 -2.42 -22.31
N GLU A 101 -30.07 -1.59 -23.34
CA GLU A 101 -31.21 -0.73 -23.65
C GLU A 101 -32.44 -1.63 -23.84
N PRO A 102 -33.65 -1.18 -23.43
CA PRO A 102 -34.86 -1.98 -23.58
C PRO A 102 -35.14 -2.18 -25.07
N GLN A 103 -34.65 -3.29 -25.61
CA GLN A 103 -34.98 -3.71 -26.96
C GLN A 103 -36.33 -4.41 -26.92
N GLU A 104 -37.35 -3.71 -27.39
CA GLU A 104 -38.65 -4.29 -27.71
C GLU A 104 -38.44 -5.52 -28.63
N ASN A 105 -38.72 -6.71 -28.08
CA ASN A 105 -38.91 -7.96 -28.80
C ASN A 105 -37.70 -8.57 -29.55
N GLY A 106 -36.49 -8.48 -28.99
CA GLY A 106 -35.33 -9.24 -29.48
C GLY A 106 -35.00 -10.45 -28.60
N ARG A 107 -35.03 -11.67 -29.16
CA ARG A 107 -34.57 -12.88 -28.44
C ARG A 107 -33.04 -12.89 -28.44
N LEU A 108 -32.41 -12.64 -27.29
CA LEU A 108 -30.96 -12.71 -27.15
C LEU A 108 -30.52 -14.18 -27.05
N VAL A 109 -29.86 -14.66 -28.09
CA VAL A 109 -29.15 -15.95 -28.09
C VAL A 109 -27.67 -15.64 -27.92
N ALA A 110 -27.10 -16.05 -26.79
CA ALA A 110 -25.66 -16.08 -26.59
C ALA A 110 -25.21 -17.52 -26.81
N ASP A 111 -24.54 -17.78 -27.94
CA ASP A 111 -23.85 -19.05 -28.15
C ASP A 111 -22.61 -19.07 -27.25
N LEU A 112 -22.60 -19.98 -26.27
CA LEU A 112 -21.45 -20.31 -25.44
C LEU A 112 -20.60 -21.39 -26.13
#